data_AF-A0A7W5X585-F1
#
_entry.id   AF-A0A7W5X585-F1
#
_cell.length_a   1.000
_cell.length_b   1.000
_cell.length_c   1.000
_cell.angle_alpha   90.00
_cell.angle_beta   90.00
_cell.angle_gamma   90.00
#
_symmetry.space_group_name_H-M   'P 1'
#
loop_
_entity.id
_entity.type
_entity.pdbx_description
1 polymer ?
#
loop_
_entity_poly.entity_id
_entity_poly.type
_entity_poly.pdbx_seq_one_letter_code
_entity_poly.pdbx_strand_id
1 'polypeptide(L)'
;MNHIYTSSDDFFHDLCLLTEAWCDRRCLHALADVLPAFTSINGSTDGWGELAAALKAAFLSKDALTGHERQMVAQLRRAAEDSVHWR
;
A
#
# COMPACT_ATOMS: atom_id res chain seq x y z
N MET A 1 10.48 13.36 -2.54
CA MET A 1 11.50 12.55 -1.87
C MET A 1 11.24 11.09 -2.22
N ASN A 2 12.29 10.27 -2.48
CA ASN A 2 12.14 8.81 -2.52
C ASN A 2 12.23 8.31 -1.08
N HIS A 3 11.12 7.85 -0.50
CA HIS A 3 11.09 7.16 0.78
C HIS A 3 11.63 5.74 0.59
N ILE A 4 12.62 5.35 1.40
CA ILE A 4 13.18 4.00 1.42
C ILE A 4 12.68 3.35 2.71
N TYR A 5 11.81 2.35 2.56
CA TYR A 5 11.34 1.56 3.69
C TYR A 5 12.48 0.68 4.19
N THR A 6 12.88 0.89 5.43
CA THR A 6 13.99 0.16 6.09
C THR A 6 13.49 -0.95 7.03
N SER A 7 12.18 -1.01 7.26
CA SER A 7 11.51 -2.05 8.05
C SER A 7 10.06 -2.20 7.60
N SER A 8 9.47 -3.37 7.84
CA SER A 8 8.03 -3.58 7.64
C SER A 8 7.16 -2.68 8.53
N ASP A 9 7.65 -2.24 9.69
CA ASP A 9 6.91 -1.36 10.60
C ASP A 9 6.65 0.03 9.96
N ASP A 10 7.70 0.62 9.38
CA ASP A 10 7.64 1.89 8.66
C ASP A 10 6.71 1.79 7.42
N PHE A 11 6.78 0.64 6.73
CA PHE A 11 5.87 0.33 5.63
C PHE A 11 4.40 0.29 6.08
N PHE A 12 4.10 -0.41 7.18
CA PHE A 12 2.72 -0.53 7.67
C PHE A 12 2.21 0.77 8.27
N HIS A 13 3.10 1.59 8.85
CA HIS A 13 2.76 2.92 9.31
C HIS A 13 2.27 3.81 8.15
N ASP A 14 3.05 3.91 7.07
CA ASP A 14 2.67 4.69 5.89
C ASP A 14 1.40 4.15 5.20
N LEU A 15 1.26 2.83 5.15
CA LEU A 15 0.05 2.19 4.62
C LEU A 15 -1.18 2.52 5.49
N CYS A 16 -1.04 2.52 6.82
CA CYS A 16 -2.10 2.89 7.75
C CYS A 16 -2.54 4.34 7.51
N LEU A 17 -1.60 5.29 7.50
CA LEU A 17 -1.88 6.71 7.23
C LEU A 17 -2.61 6.91 5.89
N LEU A 18 -2.20 6.18 4.86
CA LEU A 18 -2.84 6.23 3.56
C LEU A 18 -4.29 5.73 3.61
N THR A 19 -4.54 4.60 4.28
CA THR A 19 -5.90 4.05 4.44
C THR A 19 -6.80 4.94 5.29
N GLU A 20 -6.26 5.59 6.33
CA GLU A 20 -6.99 6.57 7.14
C GLU A 20 -7.41 7.79 6.29
N ALA A 21 -6.49 8.32 5.48
CA ALA A 21 -6.78 9.44 4.57
C ALA A 21 -7.83 9.08 3.51
N TRP A 22 -7.83 7.84 3.01
CA TRP A 22 -8.87 7.33 2.11
C TRP A 22 -10.21 7.11 2.79
N CYS A 23 -10.21 6.72 4.07
CA CYS A 23 -11.42 6.58 4.85
C CYS A 23 -12.10 7.95 5.05
N ASP A 24 -11.33 8.98 5.40
CA ASP A 24 -11.82 10.35 5.55
C ASP A 24 -12.45 10.87 4.24
N ARG A 25 -11.79 10.61 3.12
CA ARG A 25 -12.25 11.03 1.77
C ARG A 25 -13.24 10.10 1.10
N ARG A 26 -13.59 8.98 1.74
CA ARG A 26 -14.46 7.93 1.19
C ARG A 26 -13.98 7.38 -0.17
N CYS A 27 -12.68 7.17 -0.32
CA CYS A 27 -12.09 6.50 -1.49
C CYS A 27 -12.34 4.98 -1.39
N LEU A 28 -13.61 4.59 -1.53
CA LEU A 28 -14.06 3.24 -1.23
C LEU A 28 -13.52 2.18 -2.20
N HIS A 29 -13.21 2.54 -3.45
CA HIS A 29 -12.65 1.57 -4.40
C HIS A 29 -11.19 1.29 -4.04
N ALA A 30 -10.40 2.33 -3.79
CA ALA A 30 -9.02 2.17 -3.36
C ALA A 30 -8.92 1.37 -2.04
N LEU A 31 -9.84 1.62 -1.09
CA LEU A 31 -9.94 0.85 0.15
C LEU A 31 -10.34 -0.61 -0.10
N ALA A 32 -11.32 -0.86 -0.97
CA ALA A 32 -11.78 -2.21 -1.29
C ALA A 32 -10.68 -3.05 -1.96
N ASP A 33 -9.81 -2.41 -2.75
CA ASP A 33 -8.65 -3.07 -3.37
C ASP A 33 -7.58 -3.45 -2.33
N VAL A 34 -7.28 -2.56 -1.37
CA VAL A 34 -6.13 -2.70 -0.46
C VAL A 34 -6.44 -3.44 0.84
N LEU A 35 -7.60 -3.21 1.46
CA LEU A 35 -7.93 -3.78 2.78
C LEU A 35 -7.88 -5.32 2.84
N PRO A 36 -8.34 -6.08 1.83
CA PRO A 36 -8.26 -7.54 1.86
C PRO A 36 -6.80 -8.03 1.93
N ALA A 37 -5.92 -7.46 1.12
CA ALA A 37 -4.50 -7.83 1.11
C ALA A 37 -3.79 -7.36 2.40
N PHE A 38 -4.10 -6.16 2.88
CA PHE A 38 -3.53 -5.61 4.11
C PHE A 38 -3.88 -6.45 5.35
N THR A 39 -5.11 -6.94 5.46
CA THR A 39 -5.55 -7.78 6.58
C THR A 39 -5.09 -9.24 6.47
N SER A 40 -4.71 -9.69 5.27
CA SER A 40 -4.27 -11.06 5.01
C SER A 40 -2.75 -11.24 5.12
N ILE A 41 -1.97 -10.16 5.31
CA ILE A 41 -0.52 -10.25 5.40
C ILE A 41 -0.10 -10.90 6.73
N ASN A 42 0.40 -12.14 6.65
CA ASN A 42 0.79 -12.95 7.80
C ASN A 42 2.31 -13.15 7.92
N GLY A 43 3.10 -12.28 7.25
CA GLY A 43 4.57 -12.37 7.22
C GLY A 43 5.14 -13.40 6.24
N SER A 44 4.32 -14.09 5.45
CA SER A 44 4.78 -14.96 4.37
C SER A 44 5.12 -14.18 3.10
N THR A 45 6.10 -14.65 2.31
CA THR A 45 6.55 -14.03 1.04
C THR A 45 5.41 -13.84 0.03
N ASP A 46 4.43 -14.73 0.05
CA ASP A 46 3.23 -14.69 -0.80
C ASP A 46 2.35 -13.45 -0.52
N GLY A 47 2.20 -13.07 0.75
CA GLY A 47 1.37 -11.94 1.16
C GLY A 47 1.88 -10.58 0.67
N TRP A 48 3.19 -10.44 0.45
CA TRP A 48 3.78 -9.21 -0.08
C TRP A 48 3.50 -9.02 -1.57
N GLY A 49 3.48 -10.11 -2.35
CA GLY A 49 3.12 -10.08 -3.77
C GLY A 49 1.65 -9.66 -3.97
N GLU A 50 0.75 -10.25 -3.18
CA GLU A 50 -0.67 -9.88 -3.18
C GLU A 50 -0.88 -8.42 -2.78
N LEU A 51 -0.13 -7.93 -1.78
CA LEU A 51 -0.20 -6.52 -1.37
C LEU A 51 0.30 -5.56 -2.46
N ALA A 52 1.37 -5.91 -3.17
CA ALA A 52 1.84 -5.13 -4.31
C ALA A 52 0.81 -5.08 -5.45
N ALA A 53 0.13 -6.20 -5.72
CA ALA A 53 -0.96 -6.26 -6.69
C ALA A 53 -2.16 -5.39 -6.27
N ALA A 54 -2.55 -5.45 -5.00
CA ALA A 54 -3.62 -4.63 -4.43
C ALA A 54 -3.31 -3.12 -4.50
N LEU A 55 -2.08 -2.72 -4.17
CA LEU A 55 -1.63 -1.32 -4.30
C LEU A 55 -1.66 -0.85 -5.75
N LYS A 56 -1.31 -1.72 -6.71
CA LYS A 56 -1.44 -1.43 -8.14
C LYS A 56 -2.91 -1.24 -8.54
N ALA A 57 -3.82 -2.06 -8.05
CA ALA A 57 -5.25 -1.92 -8.30
C ALA A 57 -5.78 -0.59 -7.75
N ALA A 58 -5.45 -0.24 -6.51
CA ALA A 58 -5.81 1.04 -5.91
C ALA A 58 -5.26 2.24 -6.68
N PHE A 59 -4.04 2.16 -7.22
CA PHE A 59 -3.47 3.21 -8.09
C PHE A 59 -4.29 3.45 -9.36
N LEU A 60 -4.89 2.39 -9.90
CA LEU A 60 -5.73 2.39 -11.10
C LEU A 60 -7.22 2.60 -10.79
N SER A 61 -7.59 2.69 -9.52
CA SER A 61 -8.96 2.86 -9.08
C SER A 61 -9.57 4.16 -9.64
N LYS A 62 -10.90 4.20 -9.66
CA LYS A 62 -11.67 5.38 -10.12
C LYS A 62 -11.64 6.53 -9.12
N ASP A 63 -11.07 6.33 -7.93
CA ASP A 63 -11.00 7.35 -6.90
C ASP A 63 -10.03 8.47 -7.28
N ALA A 64 -10.38 9.69 -6.86
CA ALA A 64 -9.58 10.89 -7.09
C ALA A 64 -8.39 10.96 -6.12
N LEU A 65 -7.44 10.01 -6.26
CA LEU A 65 -6.19 10.03 -5.51
C LEU A 65 -5.38 11.28 -5.87
N THR A 66 -4.96 12.01 -4.85
CA THR A 66 -4.07 13.17 -4.99
C THR A 66 -2.70 12.76 -5.50
N GLY A 67 -1.94 13.73 -6.03
CA GLY A 67 -0.56 13.49 -6.48
C GLY A 67 0.34 12.90 -5.39
N HIS A 68 0.16 13.33 -4.13
CA HIS A 68 0.89 12.80 -2.98
C HIS A 68 0.52 11.35 -2.69
N GLU A 69 -0.77 11.02 -2.65
CA GLU A 69 -1.23 9.64 -2.40
C GLU A 69 -0.77 8.69 -3.51
N ARG A 70 -0.83 9.12 -4.77
CA ARG A 70 -0.30 8.34 -5.90
C ARG A 70 1.20 8.06 -5.74
N GLN A 71 1.97 9.02 -5.25
CA GLN A 71 3.38 8.81 -4.95
C GLN A 71 3.58 7.83 -3.78
N MET A 72 2.80 7.94 -2.70
CA MET A 72 2.83 7.00 -1.58
C MET A 72 2.48 5.57 -2.04
N VAL A 73 1.39 5.39 -2.79
CA VAL A 73 1.01 4.08 -3.36
C VAL A 73 2.13 3.50 -4.22
N ALA A 74 2.75 4.32 -5.08
CA ALA A 74 3.83 3.86 -5.93
C ALA A 74 5.08 3.44 -5.13
N GLN A 75 5.38 4.14 -4.04
CA GLN A 75 6.49 3.82 -3.14
C GLN A 75 6.21 2.53 -2.37
N LEU A 76 5.05 2.45 -1.69
CA LEU A 76 4.61 1.24 -1.00
C LEU A 76 4.60 0.03 -1.95
N ARG A 77 4.09 0.18 -3.17
CA ARG A 77 4.06 -0.91 -4.15
C ARG A 77 5.46 -1.42 -4.47
N ARG A 78 6.40 -0.52 -4.77
CA ARG A 78 7.80 -0.89 -5.04
C ARG A 78 8.46 -1.57 -3.85
N ALA A 79 8.15 -1.08 -2.65
CA ALA A 79 8.69 -1.61 -1.42
C ALA A 79 8.14 -3.02 -1.15
N ALA A 80 6.84 -3.25 -1.37
CA ALA A 80 6.25 -4.58 -1.30
C ALA A 80 6.83 -5.55 -2.36
N GLU A 81 7.14 -5.07 -3.57
CA GLU A 81 7.84 -5.85 -4.61
C GLU A 81 9.28 -6.24 -4.18
N ASP A 82 9.96 -5.38 -3.41
CA ASP A 82 11.35 -5.55 -2.96
C ASP A 82 11.49 -6.23 -1.59
N SER A 83 10.36 -6.50 -0.92
CA SER A 83 10.26 -7.05 0.44
C SER A 83 10.96 -8.41 0.65
N VAL A 84 11.38 -9.07 -0.43
CA VAL A 84 12.32 -10.21 -0.43
C VAL A 84 13.62 -9.93 0.35
N HIS A 85 13.98 -8.65 0.56
CA HIS A 85 15.23 -8.24 1.19
C HIS A 85 15.15 -7.84 2.67
N TRP A 86 13.97 -7.70 3.29
CA TRP A 86 13.83 -7.15 4.66
C TRP A 86 13.68 -8.19 5.78
N ARG A 87 14.33 -9.35 5.63
CA ARG A 87 14.41 -10.35 6.72
C ARG A 87 15.24 -9.86 7.89
#